data_AF-A0A848C7G6-F1
#
_entry.id   AF-A0A848C7G6-F1
#
_cell.length_a   1.000
_cell.length_b   1.000
_cell.length_c   1.000
_cell.angle_alpha   90.00
_cell.angle_beta   90.00
_cell.angle_gamma   90.00
#
_symmetry.space_group_name_H-M   'P 1'
#
loop_
_entity.id
_entity.type
_entity.pdbx_description
1 polymer ?
#
loop_
_entity_poly.entity_id
_entity_poly.type
_entity_poly.pdbx_seq_one_letter_code
_entity_poly.pdbx_strand_id
1 'polypeptide(L)'
;IMAIMAAKDAGVPLVIAKASDDTQRTIFQKVGANRVVIPERDGAVRAARNLLAKNFLDYIELSDKISIVEINVKREWLNQRLADLNLRSRYGLNVIAVRRDGELLTDIGPDATFIMGDTILVVTDKQDLGLERGK
;
A
#
# COMPACT_ATOMS: atom_id res chain seq x y z
N ILE A 1 7.29 26.17 -15.05
CA ILE A 1 8.17 27.21 -14.43
C ILE A 1 7.40 28.53 -14.28
N MET A 2 7.02 29.22 -15.38
CA MET A 2 6.39 30.55 -15.30
C MET A 2 5.14 30.60 -14.40
N ALA A 3 4.26 29.59 -14.48
CA ALA A 3 3.08 29.51 -13.63
C ALA A 3 3.40 29.43 -12.11
N ILE A 4 4.51 28.77 -11.74
CA ILE A 4 4.95 28.67 -10.34
C ILE A 4 5.43 30.03 -9.85
N MET A 5 6.25 30.72 -10.65
CA MET A 5 6.75 32.05 -10.32
C MET A 5 5.59 33.05 -10.19
N ALA A 6 4.69 33.09 -11.17
CA ALA A 6 3.52 33.95 -11.12
C ALA A 6 2.64 33.69 -9.88
N ALA A 7 2.43 32.42 -9.52
CA ALA A 7 1.70 32.08 -8.29
C ALA A 7 2.43 32.55 -7.02
N LYS A 8 3.77 32.47 -7.00
CA LYS A 8 4.56 32.97 -5.86
C LYS A 8 4.59 34.48 -5.76
N ASP A 9 4.69 35.18 -6.88
CA ASP A 9 4.59 36.64 -6.93
C ASP A 9 3.20 37.13 -6.48
N ALA A 10 2.14 36.35 -6.79
CA ALA A 10 0.79 36.59 -6.31
C ALA A 10 0.57 36.23 -4.82
N GLY A 11 1.62 35.81 -4.09
CA GLY A 11 1.53 35.48 -2.67
C GLY A 11 0.80 34.16 -2.36
N VAL A 12 0.68 33.25 -3.32
CA VAL A 12 0.01 31.96 -3.09
C VAL A 12 0.78 31.13 -2.04
N PRO A 13 0.14 30.78 -0.91
CA PRO A 13 0.84 30.13 0.21
C PRO A 13 1.31 28.72 -0.13
N LEU A 14 0.56 28.00 -0.97
CA LEU A 14 0.81 26.61 -1.34
C LEU A 14 0.75 26.42 -2.86
N VAL A 15 1.90 26.14 -3.47
CA VAL A 15 2.05 25.79 -4.88
C VAL A 15 2.51 24.33 -4.99
N ILE A 16 1.66 23.48 -5.55
CA ILE A 16 1.97 22.07 -5.84
C ILE A 16 2.16 21.93 -7.35
N ALA A 17 3.28 21.38 -7.78
CA ALA A 17 3.58 21.19 -9.20
C ALA A 17 3.85 19.71 -9.53
N LYS A 18 3.38 19.27 -10.70
CA LYS A 18 3.77 17.98 -11.28
C LYS A 18 5.04 18.17 -12.10
N ALA A 19 6.07 17.36 -11.85
CA ALA A 19 7.25 17.27 -12.72
C ALA A 19 7.25 15.96 -13.52
N SER A 20 7.84 15.98 -14.72
CA SER A 20 8.07 14.81 -15.57
C SER A 20 9.27 13.98 -15.15
N ASP A 21 10.28 14.62 -14.56
CA ASP A 21 11.58 14.03 -14.26
C ASP A 21 12.28 14.76 -13.09
N ASP A 22 13.39 14.20 -12.64
CA ASP A 22 14.15 14.70 -11.50
C ASP A 22 14.78 16.09 -11.76
N THR A 23 15.12 16.40 -13.02
CA THR A 23 15.65 17.71 -13.42
C THR A 23 14.57 18.78 -13.28
N GLN A 24 13.38 18.53 -13.83
CA GLN A 24 12.24 19.43 -13.73
C GLN A 24 11.78 19.56 -12.28
N ARG A 25 11.83 18.47 -11.48
CA ARG A 25 11.56 18.54 -10.03
C ARG A 25 12.48 19.54 -9.35
N THR A 26 13.78 19.43 -9.59
CA THR A 26 14.80 20.30 -9.01
C THR A 26 14.57 21.76 -9.40
N ILE A 27 14.23 22.01 -10.67
CA ILE A 27 13.91 23.36 -11.14
C ILE A 27 12.69 23.91 -10.42
N PHE A 28 11.60 23.13 -10.34
CA PHE A 28 10.34 23.58 -9.72
C PHE A 28 10.50 23.88 -8.23
N GLN A 29 11.31 23.09 -7.51
CA GLN A 29 11.68 23.37 -6.12
C GLN A 29 12.47 24.68 -6.00
N LYS A 30 13.47 24.90 -6.88
CA LYS A 30 14.29 26.12 -6.87
C LYS A 30 13.49 27.39 -7.17
N VAL A 31 12.47 27.32 -8.01
CA VAL A 31 11.59 28.47 -8.30
C VAL A 31 10.44 28.65 -7.29
N GLY A 32 10.42 27.86 -6.22
CA GLY A 32 9.54 28.09 -5.08
C GLY A 32 8.27 27.23 -5.01
N ALA A 33 8.14 26.15 -5.80
CA ALA A 33 7.05 25.20 -5.56
C ALA A 33 7.21 24.56 -4.17
N ASN A 34 6.17 24.60 -3.34
CA ASN A 34 6.18 24.03 -1.99
C ASN A 34 6.28 22.50 -2.02
N ARG A 35 5.62 21.87 -2.99
CA ARG A 35 5.65 20.42 -3.18
C ARG A 35 5.73 20.11 -4.67
N VAL A 36 6.60 19.18 -5.03
CA VAL A 36 6.73 18.71 -6.41
C VAL A 36 6.57 17.19 -6.45
N VAL A 37 5.62 16.73 -7.25
CA VAL A 37 5.28 15.30 -7.40
C VAL A 37 5.69 14.79 -8.77
N ILE A 38 6.13 13.52 -8.87
CA ILE A 38 6.36 12.82 -10.14
C ILE A 38 5.49 11.56 -10.14
N PRO A 39 4.20 11.68 -10.49
CA PRO A 39 3.25 10.59 -10.34
C PRO A 39 3.61 9.38 -11.21
N GLU A 40 4.25 9.58 -12.36
CA GLU A 40 4.70 8.50 -13.25
C GLU A 40 5.74 7.61 -12.57
N ARG A 41 6.70 8.21 -11.86
CA ARG A 41 7.75 7.48 -11.14
C ARG A 41 7.16 6.74 -9.94
N ASP A 42 6.31 7.41 -9.18
CA ASP A 42 5.65 6.81 -8.01
C ASP A 42 4.72 5.66 -8.43
N GLY A 43 3.99 5.84 -9.53
CA GLY A 43 3.14 4.83 -10.15
C GLY A 43 3.93 3.66 -10.71
N ALA A 44 5.08 3.92 -11.35
CA ALA A 44 5.97 2.87 -11.86
C ALA A 44 6.52 1.99 -10.74
N VAL A 45 6.94 2.58 -9.62
CA VAL A 45 7.40 1.81 -8.44
C VAL A 45 6.27 0.92 -7.90
N ARG A 46 5.05 1.45 -7.81
CA ARG A 46 3.87 0.66 -7.38
C ARG A 46 3.57 -0.48 -8.35
N ALA A 47 3.53 -0.21 -9.65
CA ALA A 47 3.27 -1.20 -10.67
C ALA A 47 4.34 -2.32 -10.66
N ALA A 48 5.62 -1.96 -10.54
CA ALA A 48 6.71 -2.93 -10.45
C ALA A 48 6.59 -3.82 -9.21
N ARG A 49 6.25 -3.25 -8.05
CA ARG A 49 5.99 -4.02 -6.82
C ARG A 49 4.83 -5.01 -7.02
N ASN A 50 3.72 -4.57 -7.63
CA ASN A 50 2.58 -5.43 -7.90
C ASN A 50 2.91 -6.57 -8.88
N LEU A 51 3.75 -6.32 -9.89
CA LEU A 51 4.19 -7.37 -10.83
C LEU A 51 5.12 -8.40 -10.20
N LEU A 52 5.99 -8.00 -9.27
CA LEU A 52 6.94 -8.90 -8.59
C LEU A 52 6.29 -9.68 -7.46
N ALA A 53 5.25 -9.14 -6.83
CA ALA A 53 4.51 -9.76 -5.76
C ALA A 53 3.61 -10.89 -6.32
N LYS A 54 4.19 -12.07 -6.58
CA LYS A 54 3.48 -13.26 -7.09
C LYS A 54 2.26 -13.71 -6.26
N ASN A 55 2.11 -13.23 -5.01
CA ASN A 55 1.09 -13.69 -4.06
C ASN A 55 0.31 -12.57 -3.33
N PHE A 56 0.55 -11.28 -3.62
CA PHE A 56 -0.15 -10.18 -2.95
C PHE A 56 -0.95 -9.37 -3.99
N LEU A 57 -2.26 -9.27 -3.80
CA LEU A 57 -3.14 -8.59 -4.77
C LEU A 57 -3.03 -7.06 -4.67
N ASP A 58 -2.79 -6.53 -3.46
CA ASP A 58 -2.58 -5.11 -3.21
C ASP A 58 -1.66 -4.90 -1.99
N TYR A 59 -0.69 -3.97 -2.12
CA TYR A 59 0.25 -3.58 -1.05
C TYR A 59 0.14 -2.07 -0.80
N ILE A 60 -0.19 -1.70 0.43
CA ILE A 60 -0.23 -0.32 0.88
C ILE A 60 0.80 -0.14 1.99
N GLU A 61 1.80 0.69 1.72
CA GLU A 61 2.81 1.07 2.70
C GLU A 61 2.21 2.07 3.69
N LEU A 62 2.14 1.69 4.97
CA LEU A 62 1.61 2.54 6.04
C LEU A 62 2.72 3.30 6.76
N SER A 63 3.88 2.65 6.92
CA SER A 63 5.12 3.25 7.45
C SER A 63 6.35 2.47 6.97
N ASP A 64 7.55 2.85 7.43
CA ASP A 64 8.78 2.13 7.15
C ASP A 64 8.75 0.67 7.64
N LYS A 65 7.95 0.35 8.66
CA LYS A 65 7.89 -0.98 9.29
C LYS A 65 6.59 -1.74 9.01
N ILE A 66 5.48 -1.03 8.84
CA ILE A 66 4.15 -1.64 8.76
C ILE A 66 3.59 -1.49 7.34
N SER A 67 3.02 -2.58 6.83
CA SER A 67 2.27 -2.58 5.58
C SER A 67 0.91 -3.24 5.73
N ILE A 68 -0.04 -2.78 4.92
CA ILE A 68 -1.30 -3.47 4.67
C ILE A 68 -1.14 -4.26 3.39
N VAL A 69 -1.46 -5.55 3.43
CA VAL A 69 -1.36 -6.44 2.26
C VAL A 69 -2.59 -7.29 2.10
N GLU A 70 -3.02 -7.49 0.86
CA GLU A 70 -4.04 -8.46 0.51
C GLU A 70 -3.39 -9.79 0.12
N ILE A 71 -3.70 -10.87 0.86
CA ILE A 71 -3.16 -12.21 0.63
C ILE A 71 -4.27 -13.22 0.36
N ASN A 72 -3.96 -14.21 -0.48
CA ASN A 72 -4.83 -15.38 -0.65
C ASN A 72 -4.87 -16.20 0.64
N VAL A 73 -6.08 -16.65 1.02
CA VAL A 73 -6.23 -17.60 2.11
C VAL A 73 -5.51 -18.91 1.76
N LYS A 74 -4.64 -19.39 2.66
CA LYS A 74 -3.95 -20.67 2.46
C LYS A 74 -4.94 -21.83 2.59
N ARG A 75 -4.72 -22.90 1.81
CA ARG A 75 -5.55 -24.12 1.88
C ARG A 75 -5.66 -24.70 3.29
N GLU A 76 -4.58 -24.60 4.07
CA GLU A 76 -4.53 -25.04 5.47
C GLU A 76 -5.46 -24.24 6.39
N TRP A 77 -5.88 -23.02 6.03
CA TRP A 77 -6.76 -22.18 6.86
C TRP A 77 -8.25 -22.37 6.53
N LEU A 78 -8.57 -23.07 5.47
CA LEU A 78 -9.95 -23.26 5.02
C LEU A 78 -10.78 -23.99 6.07
N ASN A 79 -12.02 -23.55 6.27
CA ASN A 79 -12.98 -24.09 7.22
C ASN A 79 -12.53 -24.07 8.69
N GLN A 80 -11.44 -23.37 9.03
CA GLN A 80 -11.03 -23.11 10.41
C GLN A 80 -11.56 -21.75 10.86
N ARG A 81 -11.91 -21.64 12.15
CA ARG A 81 -12.31 -20.34 12.72
C ARG A 81 -11.09 -19.45 12.84
N LEU A 82 -11.29 -18.16 12.59
CA LEU A 82 -10.25 -17.15 12.71
C LEU A 82 -9.55 -17.17 14.07
N ALA A 83 -10.31 -17.38 15.16
CA ALA A 83 -9.78 -17.51 16.50
C ALA A 83 -8.84 -18.72 16.67
N ASP A 84 -9.16 -19.86 16.06
CA ASP A 84 -8.38 -21.10 16.18
C ASP A 84 -7.06 -21.01 15.40
N LEU A 85 -7.04 -20.24 14.30
CA LEU A 85 -5.86 -20.04 13.48
C LEU A 85 -4.76 -19.24 14.19
N ASN A 86 -5.13 -18.38 15.14
CA ASN A 86 -4.25 -17.52 15.92
C ASN A 86 -3.20 -16.79 15.04
N LEU A 87 -3.68 -16.22 13.93
CA LEU A 87 -2.83 -15.68 12.85
C LEU A 87 -1.86 -14.60 13.32
N ARG A 88 -2.30 -13.75 14.26
CA ARG A 88 -1.47 -12.69 14.85
C ARG A 88 -0.28 -13.27 15.60
N SER A 89 -0.50 -14.26 16.46
CA SER A 89 0.58 -14.83 17.29
C SER A 89 1.51 -15.73 16.48
N ARG A 90 0.96 -16.44 15.49
CA ARG A 90 1.72 -17.43 14.69
C ARG A 90 2.47 -16.83 13.51
N TYR A 91 1.90 -15.80 12.88
CA TYR A 91 2.39 -15.25 11.61
C TYR A 91 2.56 -13.73 11.62
N GLY A 92 2.27 -13.04 12.73
CA GLY A 92 2.32 -11.57 12.77
C GLY A 92 1.17 -10.88 12.03
N LEU A 93 0.18 -11.64 11.53
CA LEU A 93 -0.87 -11.13 10.66
C LEU A 93 -2.09 -10.67 11.47
N ASN A 94 -2.44 -9.40 11.34
CA ASN A 94 -3.68 -8.85 11.90
C ASN A 94 -4.73 -8.68 10.79
N VAL A 95 -5.77 -9.51 10.78
CA VAL A 95 -6.83 -9.46 9.76
C VAL A 95 -7.74 -8.27 10.03
N ILE A 96 -7.92 -7.43 9.00
CA ILE A 96 -8.80 -6.25 9.07
C ILE A 96 -10.02 -6.37 8.14
N ALA A 97 -9.94 -7.20 7.10
CA ALA A 97 -11.06 -7.48 6.20
C ALA A 97 -10.86 -8.81 5.46
N VAL A 98 -11.95 -9.37 4.94
CA VAL A 98 -12.02 -10.57 4.11
C VAL A 98 -12.74 -10.14 2.84
N ARG A 99 -12.13 -10.36 1.70
CA ARG A 99 -12.82 -10.21 0.42
C ARG A 99 -13.35 -11.57 0.00
N ARG A 100 -14.66 -11.64 -0.21
CA ARG A 100 -15.38 -12.84 -0.65
C ARG A 100 -16.25 -12.47 -1.83
N ASP A 101 -16.10 -13.20 -2.94
CA ASP A 101 -16.87 -12.97 -4.17
C ASP A 101 -16.86 -11.51 -4.65
N GLY A 102 -15.74 -10.81 -4.42
CA GLY A 102 -15.54 -9.40 -4.77
C GLY A 102 -15.99 -8.39 -3.70
N GLU A 103 -16.80 -8.80 -2.73
CA GLU A 103 -17.27 -7.95 -1.63
C GLU A 103 -16.28 -7.93 -0.47
N LEU A 104 -16.07 -6.75 0.13
CA LEU A 104 -15.18 -6.58 1.28
C LEU A 104 -15.99 -6.62 2.59
N LEU A 105 -15.76 -7.65 3.40
CA LEU A 105 -16.37 -7.85 4.70
C LEU A 105 -15.42 -7.36 5.80
N THR A 106 -15.88 -6.43 6.62
CA THR A 106 -15.11 -5.87 7.74
C THR A 106 -15.59 -6.33 9.12
N ASP A 107 -16.87 -6.73 9.21
CA ASP A 107 -17.43 -7.31 10.44
C ASP A 107 -17.09 -8.81 10.52
N ILE A 108 -15.83 -9.09 10.84
CA ILE A 108 -15.31 -10.46 10.91
C ILE A 108 -15.15 -10.82 12.38
N GLY A 109 -16.14 -11.53 12.90
CA GLY A 109 -16.08 -12.09 14.24
C GLY A 109 -15.01 -13.19 14.37
N PRO A 110 -14.62 -13.54 15.61
CA PRO A 110 -13.66 -14.61 15.88
C PRO A 110 -14.10 -16.00 15.36
N ASP A 111 -15.41 -16.23 15.24
CA ASP A 111 -16.00 -17.47 14.74
C ASP A 111 -16.10 -17.53 13.20
N ALA A 112 -15.75 -16.46 12.49
CA ALA A 112 -15.75 -16.46 11.05
C ALA A 112 -14.75 -17.50 10.50
N THR A 113 -15.12 -18.16 9.41
CA THR A 113 -14.29 -19.14 8.72
C THR A 113 -13.96 -18.66 7.31
N PHE A 114 -12.78 -19.04 6.83
CA PHE A 114 -12.39 -18.77 5.46
C PHE A 114 -12.86 -19.89 4.53
N ILE A 115 -13.29 -19.50 3.34
CA ILE A 115 -13.67 -20.42 2.26
C ILE A 115 -12.71 -20.26 1.07
N MET A 116 -12.79 -21.21 0.15
CA MET A 116 -11.96 -21.20 -1.05
C MET A 116 -12.32 -20.01 -1.94
N GLY A 117 -11.31 -19.24 -2.35
CA GLY A 117 -11.48 -18.03 -3.13
C GLY A 117 -11.45 -16.74 -2.30
N ASP A 118 -11.52 -16.84 -0.97
CA ASP A 118 -11.33 -15.68 -0.10
C ASP A 118 -9.90 -15.13 -0.20
N THR A 119 -9.80 -13.81 -0.16
CA THR A 119 -8.55 -13.11 0.15
C THR A 119 -8.74 -12.33 1.45
N ILE A 120 -7.66 -12.14 2.19
CA ILE A 120 -7.68 -11.40 3.44
C ILE A 120 -6.79 -10.19 3.35
N LEU A 121 -7.30 -9.07 3.84
CA LEU A 121 -6.55 -7.86 4.04
C LEU A 121 -5.97 -7.87 5.44
N VAL A 122 -4.65 -7.79 5.54
CA VAL A 122 -3.92 -7.90 6.81
C VAL A 122 -2.97 -6.74 7.02
N VAL A 123 -2.85 -6.29 8.27
CA VAL A 123 -1.79 -5.41 8.74
C VAL A 123 -0.68 -6.29 9.32
N THR A 124 0.56 -6.04 8.92
CA THR A 124 1.72 -6.84 9.34
C THR A 124 3.01 -6.02 9.27
N ASP A 125 4.04 -6.47 9.98
CA ASP A 125 5.39 -5.95 9.78
C ASP A 125 5.95 -6.44 8.44
N LYS A 126 6.76 -5.62 7.77
CA LYS A 126 7.40 -5.97 6.48
C LYS A 126 8.36 -7.15 6.63
N GLN A 127 8.94 -7.36 7.82
CA GLN A 127 9.83 -8.48 8.11
C GLN A 127 9.10 -9.83 8.05
N ASP A 128 7.88 -9.89 8.59
CA ASP A 128 7.07 -11.12 8.66
C ASP A 128 6.61 -11.61 7.28
N LEU A 129 6.56 -10.71 6.30
CA LEU A 129 6.23 -11.03 4.92
C LEU A 129 7.42 -11.53 4.08
N GLY A 130 8.64 -11.49 4.63
CA GLY A 130 9.87 -11.80 3.87
C GLY A 130 10.15 -10.83 2.72
N LEU A 131 9.50 -9.65 2.72
CA LEU A 131 9.62 -8.63 1.68
C LEU A 131 10.91 -7.79 1.80
N GLU A 132 11.75 -8.02 2.82
CA GLU A 132 13.07 -7.38 2.95
C GLU A 132 14.13 -7.93 1.97
N ARG A 133 13.85 -8.99 1.20
CA ARG A 133 14.78 -9.52 0.20
C ARG A 133 14.71 -8.76 -1.13
N GLY A 134 15.14 -7.51 -1.08
CA GLY A 134 15.36 -6.65 -2.23
C GLY A 134 16.48 -5.64 -1.96
N LYS A 135 17.65 -6.13 -1.55
CA LYS A 135 18.92 -5.43 -1.74
C LYS A 135 19.67 -6.08 -2.89
#